data_AF-A0A6A4GW02-F1
#
_entry.id   AF-A0A6A4GW02-F1
#
_cell.length_a   1.000
_cell.length_b   1.000
_cell.length_c   1.000
_cell.angle_alpha   90.00
_cell.angle_beta   90.00
_cell.angle_gamma   90.00
#
_symmetry.space_group_name_H-M   'P 1'
#
loop_
_entity.id
_entity.type
_entity.pdbx_description
1 polymer ?
#
loop_
_entity_poly.entity_id
_entity_poly.type
_entity_poly.pdbx_seq_one_letter_code
_entity_poly.pdbx_strand_id
1 'polypeptide(L)'
;MTRKRGYPLWRPKDHDPRLPDIYKQDGVHIGDVRILDEFGGFDYLFNACHPADHPINEGRVLENFKLLQIDHTDTKESPQEFEPGSYVESKPSCISKTMISGPTPPGVPEEIGAGLSFSSSAPNGALLILPEGGKRTDHQQLSKFYEYAVECAQSWYAHVNEPMARGVHNGALYLVTGFDKARAWGSGIFR
;
A
#
# COMPACT_ATOMS: atom_id res chain seq x y z
N MET A 1 -13.09 -12.47 9.08
CA MET A 1 -13.16 -12.03 7.68
C MET A 1 -12.23 -10.84 7.50
N THR A 2 -11.35 -10.84 6.51
CA THR A 2 -10.56 -9.65 6.15
C THR A 2 -11.51 -8.54 5.70
N ARG A 3 -11.25 -7.28 6.09
CA ARG A 3 -12.13 -6.15 5.73
C ARG A 3 -12.14 -5.81 4.22
N LYS A 4 -11.37 -6.55 3.39
CA LYS A 4 -11.24 -6.40 1.94
C LYS A 4 -10.95 -4.95 1.49
N ARG A 5 -10.12 -4.23 2.27
CA ARG A 5 -9.73 -2.83 2.00
C ARG A 5 -8.42 -2.70 1.20
N GLY A 6 -8.01 -3.75 0.49
CA GLY A 6 -6.70 -3.84 -0.16
C GLY A 6 -5.74 -4.75 0.61
N TYR A 7 -4.44 -4.64 0.30
CA TYR A 7 -3.37 -5.43 0.91
C TYR A 7 -2.50 -4.56 1.82
N PRO A 8 -2.34 -4.91 3.10
CA PRO A 8 -1.43 -4.19 3.99
C PRO A 8 0.03 -4.45 3.58
N LEU A 9 0.82 -3.39 3.47
CA LEU A 9 2.26 -3.51 3.19
C LEU A 9 2.99 -3.80 4.50
N TRP A 10 3.66 -4.95 4.60
CA TRP A 10 4.49 -5.26 5.76
C TRP A 10 5.73 -4.36 5.83
N ARG A 11 6.30 -4.03 4.66
CA ARG A 11 7.42 -3.08 4.51
C ARG A 11 6.99 -1.98 3.54
N PRO A 12 6.32 -0.92 4.04
CA PRO A 12 5.79 0.13 3.17
C PRO A 12 6.88 0.99 2.51
N LYS A 13 8.08 1.04 3.11
CA LYS A 13 9.26 1.65 2.49
C LYS A 13 10.11 0.55 1.89
N ASP A 14 10.23 0.59 0.57
CA ASP A 14 11.18 -0.26 -0.14
C ASP A 14 12.57 0.39 -0.08
N HIS A 15 13.56 -0.38 0.33
CA HIS A 15 14.93 0.03 0.48
C HIS A 15 15.81 -0.38 -0.70
N ASP A 16 15.21 -0.91 -1.79
CA ASP A 16 15.95 -1.22 -3.00
C ASP A 16 16.63 0.05 -3.55
N PRO A 17 17.98 0.10 -3.58
CA PRO A 17 18.71 1.26 -4.05
C PRO A 17 18.43 1.56 -5.54
N ARG A 18 17.97 0.57 -6.30
CA ARG A 18 17.65 0.69 -7.73
C ARG A 18 16.33 1.40 -8.01
N LEU A 19 15.51 1.65 -7.00
CA LEU A 19 14.27 2.40 -7.20
C LEU A 19 14.56 3.86 -7.58
N PRO A 20 13.75 4.47 -8.46
CA PRO A 20 13.83 5.90 -8.74
C PRO A 20 13.68 6.72 -7.46
N ASP A 21 14.40 7.83 -7.33
CA ASP A 21 14.37 8.63 -6.10
C ASP A 21 12.99 9.23 -5.82
N ILE A 22 12.24 9.62 -6.87
CA ILE A 22 10.84 10.03 -6.75
C ILE A 22 9.99 8.95 -6.07
N TYR A 23 10.25 7.70 -6.39
CA TYR A 23 9.52 6.58 -5.83
C TYR A 23 9.89 6.30 -4.37
N LYS A 24 11.18 6.46 -4.02
CA LYS A 24 11.64 6.32 -2.62
C LYS A 24 11.02 7.39 -1.71
N GLN A 25 10.71 8.57 -2.25
CA GLN A 25 10.09 9.67 -1.52
C GLN A 25 8.58 9.45 -1.34
N ASP A 26 7.86 9.14 -2.43
CA ASP A 26 6.41 9.14 -2.44
C ASP A 26 5.78 7.76 -2.21
N GLY A 27 6.54 6.69 -2.45
CA GLY A 27 6.11 5.30 -2.26
C GLY A 27 5.11 4.85 -3.34
N VAL A 28 3.96 4.33 -2.90
CA VAL A 28 2.94 3.76 -3.80
C VAL A 28 2.20 4.80 -4.60
N HIS A 29 2.01 4.54 -5.89
CA HIS A 29 1.21 5.34 -6.80
C HIS A 29 0.08 4.51 -7.43
N ILE A 30 -1.02 5.18 -7.78
CA ILE A 30 -2.04 4.62 -8.67
C ILE A 30 -1.36 4.30 -10.00
N GLY A 31 -1.64 3.12 -10.56
CA GLY A 31 -1.02 2.62 -11.78
C GLY A 31 0.21 1.73 -11.53
N ASP A 32 0.72 1.64 -10.31
CA ASP A 32 1.85 0.75 -10.03
C ASP A 32 1.48 -0.71 -10.32
N VAL A 33 2.32 -1.38 -11.11
CA VAL A 33 2.31 -2.83 -11.30
C VAL A 33 3.40 -3.42 -10.41
N ARG A 34 3.03 -4.39 -9.57
CA ARG A 34 3.91 -4.94 -8.53
C ARG A 34 3.76 -6.44 -8.40
N ILE A 35 4.81 -7.08 -7.89
CA ILE A 35 4.76 -8.47 -7.42
C ILE A 35 4.52 -8.44 -5.91
N LEU A 36 3.52 -9.18 -5.44
CA LEU A 36 3.33 -9.49 -4.03
C LEU A 36 3.92 -10.87 -3.74
N ASP A 37 4.93 -10.92 -2.88
CA ASP A 37 5.51 -12.18 -2.43
C ASP A 37 4.71 -12.82 -1.28
N GLU A 38 5.03 -14.08 -0.97
CA GLU A 38 4.37 -14.85 0.09
C GLU A 38 4.57 -14.30 1.50
N PHE A 39 5.53 -13.40 1.71
CA PHE A 39 5.84 -12.74 2.98
C PHE A 39 5.21 -11.36 3.10
N GLY A 40 4.40 -10.93 2.12
CA GLY A 40 3.80 -9.60 2.09
C GLY A 40 4.79 -8.49 1.71
N GLY A 41 5.92 -8.86 1.11
CA GLY A 41 6.83 -7.96 0.42
C GLY A 41 6.31 -7.59 -0.96
N PHE A 42 6.63 -6.37 -1.40
CA PHE A 42 6.16 -5.83 -2.66
C PHE A 42 7.36 -5.42 -3.51
N ASP A 43 7.55 -6.07 -4.66
CA ASP A 43 8.59 -5.71 -5.64
C ASP A 43 7.95 -4.83 -6.73
N TYR A 44 8.48 -3.62 -6.91
CA TYR A 44 7.99 -2.67 -7.91
C TYR A 44 8.53 -2.98 -9.30
N LEU A 45 7.61 -3.11 -10.26
CA LEU A 45 7.97 -3.28 -11.66
C LEU A 45 8.00 -1.92 -12.36
N PHE A 46 6.83 -1.36 -12.67
CA PHE A 46 6.66 -0.09 -13.38
C PHE A 46 5.29 0.52 -13.02
N ASN A 47 5.03 1.75 -13.46
CA ASN A 47 3.73 2.40 -13.36
C ASN A 47 3.06 2.48 -14.74
N ALA A 48 1.87 1.89 -14.85
CA ALA A 48 1.09 1.82 -16.08
C ALA A 48 0.53 3.17 -16.55
N CYS A 49 0.35 4.13 -15.64
CA CYS A 49 -0.24 5.44 -15.91
C CYS A 49 0.79 6.50 -16.30
N HIS A 50 2.08 6.16 -16.30
CA HIS A 50 3.15 7.03 -16.76
C HIS A 50 3.80 6.49 -18.03
N PRO A 51 4.25 7.37 -18.96
CA PRO A 51 5.01 6.95 -20.14
C PRO A 51 6.27 6.14 -19.82
N ALA A 52 6.81 5.44 -20.84
CA ALA A 52 8.02 4.63 -20.73
C ALA A 52 9.29 5.44 -20.36
N ASP A 53 9.35 6.69 -20.84
CA ASP A 53 10.43 7.65 -20.61
C ASP A 53 10.24 8.48 -19.33
N HIS A 54 9.16 8.24 -18.59
CA HIS A 54 8.96 8.90 -17.30
C HIS A 54 10.00 8.41 -16.28
N PRO A 55 10.55 9.28 -15.41
CA PRO A 55 11.59 8.90 -14.44
C PRO A 55 11.22 7.73 -13.51
N ILE A 56 9.92 7.54 -13.24
CA ILE A 56 9.42 6.42 -12.41
C ILE A 56 9.55 5.06 -13.12
N ASN A 57 9.56 5.07 -14.45
CA ASN A 57 9.53 3.90 -15.34
C ASN A 57 10.86 3.64 -16.05
N GLU A 58 11.83 4.53 -15.90
CA GLU A 58 13.09 4.50 -16.63
C GLU A 58 13.79 3.15 -16.45
N GLY A 59 14.02 2.45 -17.57
CA GLY A 59 14.67 1.12 -17.61
C GLY A 59 13.86 -0.04 -17.04
N ARG A 60 12.55 0.14 -16.79
CA ARG A 60 11.71 -0.85 -16.09
C ARG A 60 10.54 -1.40 -16.89
N VAL A 61 10.12 -0.70 -17.94
CA VAL A 61 8.98 -1.10 -18.76
C VAL A 61 9.36 -2.20 -19.76
N LEU A 62 8.34 -2.94 -20.19
CA LEU A 62 8.45 -4.00 -21.20
C LEU A 62 8.49 -3.39 -22.62
N GLU A 63 9.10 -4.09 -23.58
CA GLU A 63 9.30 -3.58 -24.95
C GLU A 63 8.00 -3.14 -25.63
N ASN A 64 6.90 -3.86 -25.38
CA ASN A 64 5.56 -3.56 -25.90
C ASN A 64 4.70 -2.81 -24.87
N PHE A 65 5.29 -1.91 -24.08
CA PHE A 65 4.59 -1.15 -23.07
C PHE A 65 3.44 -0.34 -23.67
N LYS A 66 2.25 -0.49 -23.05
CA LYS A 66 1.06 0.29 -23.37
C LYS A 66 0.78 1.23 -22.22
N LEU A 67 0.65 2.53 -22.51
CA LEU A 67 0.29 3.53 -21.52
C LEU A 67 -1.22 3.44 -21.20
N LEU A 68 -1.57 3.28 -19.93
CA LEU A 68 -2.94 3.37 -19.44
C LEU A 68 -3.38 4.84 -19.39
N GLN A 69 -4.25 5.23 -20.31
CA GLN A 69 -4.79 6.59 -20.41
C GLN A 69 -5.95 6.81 -19.43
N ILE A 70 -5.68 7.57 -18.38
CA ILE A 70 -6.65 7.93 -17.34
C ILE A 70 -6.78 9.44 -17.21
N ASP A 71 -7.89 9.89 -16.65
CA ASP A 71 -7.98 11.25 -16.12
C ASP A 71 -7.34 11.26 -14.72
N HIS A 72 -6.11 11.77 -14.62
CA HIS A 72 -5.38 11.83 -13.36
C HIS A 72 -6.08 12.66 -12.27
N THR A 73 -7.08 13.46 -12.63
CA THR A 73 -7.88 14.25 -11.67
C THR A 73 -9.12 13.50 -11.17
N ASP A 74 -9.49 12.38 -11.80
CA ASP A 74 -10.66 11.57 -11.45
C ASP A 74 -10.35 10.61 -10.29
N THR A 75 -9.91 11.21 -9.19
CA THR A 75 -9.57 10.56 -7.94
C THR A 75 -10.51 11.03 -6.84
N LYS A 76 -10.93 10.09 -5.98
CA LYS A 76 -11.65 10.39 -4.75
C LYS A 76 -10.68 10.31 -3.57
N GLU A 77 -10.54 11.44 -2.88
CA GLU A 77 -9.74 11.53 -1.67
C GLU A 77 -10.62 11.55 -0.43
N SER A 78 -10.24 10.73 0.55
CA SER A 78 -10.74 10.79 1.93
C SER A 78 -9.55 11.18 2.82
N PRO A 79 -9.34 12.49 3.08
CA PRO A 79 -8.17 12.96 3.83
C PRO A 79 -8.14 12.48 5.29
N GLN A 80 -9.30 12.12 5.83
CA GLN A 80 -9.51 11.61 7.19
C GLN A 80 -10.15 10.21 7.15
N GLU A 81 -9.68 9.32 6.25
CA GLU A 81 -10.13 7.91 6.29
C GLU A 81 -9.82 7.27 7.65
N PHE A 82 -8.71 7.68 8.25
CA PHE A 82 -8.26 7.27 9.58
C PHE A 82 -7.98 8.51 10.42
N GLU A 83 -8.72 8.66 11.52
CA GLU A 83 -8.46 9.71 12.51
C GLU A 83 -7.14 9.46 13.28
N PRO A 84 -6.52 10.50 13.84
CA PRO A 84 -5.40 10.35 14.76
C PRO A 84 -5.67 9.34 15.88
N GLY A 85 -4.70 8.47 16.13
CA GLY A 85 -4.80 7.38 17.10
C GLY A 85 -5.72 6.22 16.73
N SER A 86 -6.23 6.18 15.50
CA SER A 86 -6.91 5.00 14.98
C SER A 86 -5.97 3.80 14.85
N TYR A 87 -6.55 2.62 14.71
CA TYR A 87 -5.81 1.38 14.51
C TYR A 87 -6.59 0.40 13.63
N VAL A 88 -5.86 -0.45 12.93
CA VAL A 88 -6.37 -1.57 12.15
C VAL A 88 -5.94 -2.87 12.83
N GLU A 89 -6.87 -3.78 13.04
CA GLU A 89 -6.66 -5.04 13.74
C GLU A 89 -6.93 -6.26 12.85
N SER A 90 -6.15 -7.32 13.05
CA SER A 90 -6.34 -8.58 12.32
C SER A 90 -7.60 -9.35 12.77
N LYS A 91 -8.01 -9.15 14.03
CA LYS A 91 -9.14 -9.84 14.66
C LYS A 91 -10.08 -8.83 15.32
N PRO A 92 -11.13 -8.40 14.58
CA PRO A 92 -12.10 -7.45 15.10
C PRO A 92 -12.70 -7.91 16.42
N SER A 93 -12.95 -6.96 17.32
CA SER A 93 -13.62 -7.18 18.61
C SER A 93 -12.82 -7.97 19.66
N CYS A 94 -11.59 -8.38 19.34
CA CYS A 94 -10.70 -9.01 20.32
C CYS A 94 -9.76 -8.01 20.98
N ILE A 95 -9.54 -6.84 20.38
CA ILE A 95 -8.57 -5.85 20.86
C ILE A 95 -9.31 -4.63 21.42
N SER A 96 -8.94 -4.24 22.63
CA SER A 96 -9.38 -2.99 23.24
C SER A 96 -8.22 -1.99 23.32
N LYS A 97 -8.53 -0.73 23.08
CA LYS A 97 -7.61 0.42 23.17
C LYS A 97 -7.98 1.25 24.39
N THR A 98 -6.98 1.60 25.19
CA THR A 98 -7.11 2.59 26.28
C THR A 98 -6.00 3.63 26.17
N MET A 99 -6.25 4.81 26.74
CA MET A 99 -5.26 5.89 26.84
C MET A 99 -4.45 5.72 28.12
N ILE A 100 -3.14 5.90 28.02
CA ILE A 100 -2.26 5.93 29.19
C ILE A 100 -2.41 7.29 29.87
N SER A 101 -2.62 7.29 31.18
CA SER A 101 -2.65 8.52 31.98
C SER A 101 -1.24 9.08 32.15
N GLY A 102 -1.07 10.38 31.88
CA GLY A 102 0.21 11.06 32.04
C GLY A 102 0.26 12.39 31.29
N PRO A 103 1.38 13.12 31.36
CA PRO A 103 1.58 14.32 30.58
C PRO A 103 1.73 13.99 29.09
N THR A 104 0.98 14.67 28.23
CA THR A 104 1.10 14.57 26.77
C THR A 104 2.38 15.24 26.29
N PRO A 105 3.27 14.54 25.55
CA PRO A 105 4.46 15.17 24.98
C PRO A 105 4.10 16.25 23.94
N PRO A 106 4.93 17.30 23.78
CA PRO A 106 4.70 18.32 22.75
C PRO A 106 4.62 17.73 21.34
N GLY A 107 3.63 18.15 20.55
CA GLY A 107 3.44 17.70 19.17
C GLY A 107 2.74 16.35 19.00
N VAL A 108 2.30 15.72 20.09
CA VAL A 108 1.52 14.48 20.06
C VAL A 108 0.01 14.80 19.99
N PRO A 109 -0.76 14.13 19.11
CA PRO A 109 -2.21 14.32 19.06
C PRO A 109 -2.91 14.00 20.39
N GLU A 110 -4.00 14.70 20.70
CA GLU A 110 -4.74 14.53 21.95
C GLU A 110 -5.27 13.08 22.11
N GLU A 111 -5.63 12.46 20.99
CA GLU A 111 -6.12 11.08 20.87
C GLU A 111 -5.07 10.01 21.18
N ILE A 112 -3.80 10.42 21.36
CA ILE A 112 -2.67 9.60 21.79
C ILE A 112 -2.27 9.91 23.23
N GLY A 113 -2.35 11.18 23.65
CA GLY A 113 -2.03 11.60 25.01
C GLY A 113 -0.61 11.21 25.42
N ALA A 114 -0.46 10.63 26.62
CA ALA A 114 0.83 10.09 27.07
C ALA A 114 1.21 8.75 26.40
N GLY A 115 0.28 8.12 25.69
CA GLY A 115 0.49 6.86 24.97
C GLY A 115 -0.78 6.01 24.87
N LEU A 116 -0.71 4.98 24.05
CA LEU A 116 -1.79 4.02 23.84
C LEU A 116 -1.45 2.67 24.49
N SER A 117 -2.42 2.10 25.19
CA SER A 117 -2.36 0.73 25.70
C SER A 117 -3.36 -0.13 24.95
N PHE A 118 -2.91 -1.31 24.52
CA PHE A 118 -3.74 -2.28 23.83
C PHE A 118 -3.79 -3.57 24.64
N SER A 119 -4.98 -4.15 24.78
CA SER A 119 -5.15 -5.49 25.35
C SER A 119 -5.96 -6.36 24.40
N SER A 120 -5.65 -7.65 24.36
CA SER A 120 -6.32 -8.62 23.49
C SER A 120 -6.87 -9.79 24.29
N SER A 121 -8.10 -10.20 24.00
CA SER A 121 -8.68 -11.46 24.49
C SER A 121 -8.31 -12.66 23.63
N ALA A 122 -7.82 -12.43 22.40
CA ALA A 122 -7.31 -13.48 21.54
C ALA A 122 -5.85 -13.83 21.91
N PRO A 123 -5.43 -15.10 21.76
CA PRO A 123 -4.05 -15.51 22.06
C PRO A 123 -3.04 -14.92 21.06
N ASN A 124 -3.46 -14.67 19.83
CA ASN A 124 -2.60 -14.10 18.79
C ASN A 124 -3.36 -13.08 17.92
N GLY A 125 -2.60 -12.15 17.34
CA GLY A 125 -3.13 -11.10 16.49
C GLY A 125 -2.06 -10.12 16.01
N ALA A 126 -2.50 -9.19 15.18
CA ALA A 126 -1.68 -8.10 14.66
C ALA A 126 -2.46 -6.77 14.70
N LEU A 127 -1.70 -5.70 14.89
CA LEU A 127 -2.17 -4.32 14.97
C LEU A 127 -1.31 -3.43 14.07
N LEU A 128 -1.97 -2.53 13.36
CA LEU A 128 -1.37 -1.36 12.73
C LEU A 128 -1.95 -0.12 13.40
N ILE A 129 -1.11 0.66 14.06
CA ILE A 129 -1.46 1.86 14.80
C ILE A 129 -1.14 3.06 13.90
N LEU A 130 -2.07 4.00 13.79
CA LEU A 130 -1.96 5.20 12.95
C LEU A 130 -2.01 6.43 13.86
N PRO A 131 -0.90 6.80 14.52
CA PRO A 131 -0.91 7.85 15.53
C PRO A 131 -1.32 9.21 14.97
N GLU A 132 -0.90 9.55 13.75
CA GLU A 132 -1.29 10.77 13.04
C GLU A 132 -2.47 10.56 12.06
N GLY A 133 -3.14 9.39 12.14
CA GLY A 133 -4.19 9.02 11.19
C GLY A 133 -3.64 8.66 9.81
N GLY A 134 -4.50 8.76 8.82
CA GLY A 134 -4.20 8.33 7.45
C GLY A 134 -5.27 8.77 6.45
N LYS A 135 -4.82 8.96 5.21
CA LYS A 135 -5.66 9.35 4.09
C LYS A 135 -5.83 8.19 3.11
N ARG A 136 -6.94 8.20 2.40
CA ARG A 136 -7.22 7.29 1.30
C ARG A 136 -7.37 8.05 -0.01
N THR A 137 -6.84 7.47 -1.08
CA THR A 137 -7.02 7.97 -2.45
C THR A 137 -7.36 6.80 -3.35
N ASP A 138 -8.50 6.84 -4.03
CA ASP A 138 -8.92 5.84 -5.01
C ASP A 138 -9.21 6.49 -6.37
N HIS A 139 -8.74 5.88 -7.45
CA HIS A 139 -9.14 6.28 -8.80
C HIS A 139 -10.58 5.83 -9.11
N GLN A 140 -11.37 6.68 -9.77
CA GLN A 140 -12.78 6.36 -10.05
C GLN A 140 -12.99 5.58 -11.35
N GLN A 141 -12.11 5.73 -12.34
CA GLN A 141 -12.14 5.00 -13.62
C GLN A 141 -11.74 3.50 -13.53
N LEU A 142 -12.25 2.76 -12.53
CA LEU A 142 -11.85 1.37 -12.26
C LEU A 142 -12.03 0.42 -13.46
N SER A 143 -13.04 0.65 -14.30
CA SER A 143 -13.24 -0.16 -15.52
C SER A 143 -12.04 -0.09 -16.46
N LYS A 144 -11.41 1.07 -16.60
CA LYS A 144 -10.21 1.22 -17.45
C LYS A 144 -9.03 0.41 -16.91
N PHE A 145 -8.82 0.43 -15.59
CA PHE A 145 -7.76 -0.37 -14.96
C PHE A 145 -8.02 -1.87 -15.16
N TYR A 146 -9.29 -2.29 -15.02
CA TYR A 146 -9.67 -3.68 -15.22
C TYR A 146 -9.45 -4.13 -16.66
N GLU A 147 -9.98 -3.40 -17.64
CA GLU A 147 -9.81 -3.69 -19.08
C GLU A 147 -8.34 -3.75 -19.47
N TYR A 148 -7.55 -2.77 -19.00
CA TYR A 148 -6.12 -2.72 -19.23
C TYR A 148 -5.37 -3.90 -18.61
N ALA A 149 -5.72 -4.29 -17.37
CA ALA A 149 -5.13 -5.45 -16.73
C ALA A 149 -5.47 -6.74 -17.47
N VAL A 150 -6.72 -6.91 -17.95
CA VAL A 150 -7.11 -8.08 -18.76
C VAL A 150 -6.29 -8.14 -20.05
N GLU A 151 -6.12 -7.01 -20.73
CA GLU A 151 -5.37 -6.94 -21.98
C GLU A 151 -3.87 -7.23 -21.79
N CYS A 152 -3.28 -6.76 -20.69
CA CYS A 152 -1.83 -6.76 -20.51
C CYS A 152 -1.30 -7.84 -19.56
N ALA A 153 -2.14 -8.48 -18.73
CA ALA A 153 -1.68 -9.41 -17.69
C ALA A 153 -0.79 -10.52 -18.25
N GLN A 154 -1.15 -11.10 -19.41
CA GLN A 154 -0.36 -12.17 -20.02
C GLN A 154 1.06 -11.71 -20.38
N SER A 155 1.23 -10.51 -20.93
CA SER A 155 2.56 -9.99 -21.28
C SER A 155 3.37 -9.63 -20.03
N TRP A 156 2.72 -9.18 -18.95
CA TRP A 156 3.39 -8.94 -17.68
C TRP A 156 3.94 -10.22 -17.07
N TYR A 157 3.13 -11.29 -17.01
CA TYR A 157 3.60 -12.59 -16.52
C TYR A 157 4.73 -13.14 -17.39
N ALA A 158 4.62 -13.04 -18.72
CA ALA A 158 5.68 -13.48 -19.61
C ALA A 158 6.98 -12.70 -19.36
N HIS A 159 6.92 -11.37 -19.23
CA HIS A 159 8.10 -10.55 -18.97
C HIS A 159 8.77 -10.85 -17.61
N VAL A 160 7.94 -11.02 -16.57
CA VAL A 160 8.41 -11.30 -15.21
C VAL A 160 9.01 -12.71 -15.08
N ASN A 161 8.45 -13.69 -15.78
CA ASN A 161 8.88 -15.09 -15.65
C ASN A 161 9.97 -15.48 -16.64
N GLU A 162 10.01 -14.90 -17.84
CA GLU A 162 10.98 -15.26 -18.88
C GLU A 162 12.25 -14.39 -18.77
N PRO A 163 12.29 -13.10 -19.21
CA PRO A 163 13.47 -12.24 -19.06
C PRO A 163 13.99 -12.08 -17.63
N MET A 164 13.08 -11.93 -16.65
CA MET A 164 13.46 -11.64 -15.27
C MET A 164 13.59 -12.90 -14.40
N ALA A 165 13.19 -14.07 -14.91
CA ALA A 165 13.28 -15.37 -14.22
C ALA A 165 12.72 -15.39 -12.79
N ARG A 166 11.64 -14.64 -12.51
CA ARG A 166 11.13 -14.47 -11.13
C ARG A 166 10.21 -15.60 -10.63
N GLY A 167 9.71 -16.46 -11.51
CA GLY A 167 8.87 -17.62 -11.13
C GLY A 167 7.56 -17.24 -10.42
N VAL A 168 6.98 -16.10 -10.75
CA VAL A 168 5.76 -15.55 -10.15
C VAL A 168 4.54 -16.36 -10.61
N HIS A 169 3.73 -16.81 -9.65
CA HIS A 169 2.50 -17.55 -9.90
C HIS A 169 1.32 -16.63 -10.21
N ASN A 170 0.29 -17.16 -10.87
CA ASN A 170 -0.91 -16.39 -11.16
C ASN A 170 -1.59 -15.92 -9.86
N GLY A 171 -1.88 -14.62 -9.79
CA GLY A 171 -2.46 -13.94 -8.63
C GLY A 171 -1.46 -13.11 -7.82
N ALA A 172 -0.15 -13.21 -8.10
CA ALA A 172 0.86 -12.43 -7.40
C ALA A 172 1.17 -11.08 -8.05
N LEU A 173 0.70 -10.81 -9.28
CA LEU A 173 0.78 -9.48 -9.89
C LEU A 173 -0.43 -8.62 -9.51
N TYR A 174 -0.17 -7.39 -9.09
CA TYR A 174 -1.18 -6.41 -8.69
C TYR A 174 -1.01 -5.11 -9.47
N LEU A 175 -2.12 -4.59 -9.99
CA LEU A 175 -2.24 -3.23 -10.50
C LEU A 175 -2.92 -2.36 -9.44
N VAL A 176 -2.23 -1.33 -8.98
CA VAL A 176 -2.72 -0.43 -7.92
C VAL A 176 -3.75 0.54 -8.47
N THR A 177 -4.95 0.55 -7.92
CA THR A 177 -6.04 1.47 -8.28
C THR A 177 -6.32 2.54 -7.22
N GLY A 178 -5.74 2.38 -6.03
CA GLY A 178 -5.89 3.26 -4.88
C GLY A 178 -4.94 2.85 -3.76
N PHE A 179 -4.79 3.71 -2.75
CA PHE A 179 -3.92 3.46 -1.61
C PHE A 179 -4.40 4.19 -0.35
N ASP A 180 -3.98 3.66 0.79
CA ASP A 180 -4.01 4.35 2.08
C ASP A 180 -2.57 4.76 2.44
N LYS A 181 -2.37 6.01 2.86
CA LYS A 181 -1.07 6.52 3.32
C LYS A 181 -1.19 7.18 4.68
N ALA A 182 -0.21 6.91 5.53
CA ALA A 182 -0.04 7.54 6.83
C ALA A 182 1.38 8.09 6.95
N ARG A 183 1.53 9.23 7.65
CA ARG A 183 2.84 9.87 7.88
C ARG A 183 3.64 9.16 8.97
N ALA A 184 2.93 8.62 9.95
CA ALA A 184 3.48 7.86 11.06
C ALA A 184 2.64 6.60 11.27
N TRP A 185 3.29 5.50 11.59
CA TRP A 185 2.64 4.23 11.86
C TRP A 185 3.49 3.40 12.83
N GLY A 186 2.84 2.47 13.52
CA GLY A 186 3.50 1.44 14.32
C GLY A 186 2.79 0.11 14.15
N SER A 187 3.54 -0.99 14.11
CA SER A 187 2.97 -2.33 14.00
C SER A 187 3.29 -3.17 15.22
N GLY A 188 2.33 -3.97 15.67
CA GLY A 188 2.51 -4.95 16.74
C GLY A 188 1.97 -6.31 16.33
N ILE A 189 2.70 -7.38 16.66
CA ILE A 189 2.26 -8.77 16.49
C ILE A 189 2.46 -9.47 17.83
N PHE A 190 1.48 -10.26 18.26
CA PHE A 190 1.56 -11.07 19.47
C PHE A 190 1.04 -12.48 19.18
N ARG A 191 1.54 -13.46 19.94
CA ARG A 191 1.28 -14.87 19.71
C ARG A 191 1.01 -15.65 20.98
#